data_AF-A0A937VXM9-F1
#
_entry.id   AF-A0A937VXM9-F1
#
_cell.length_a   1.000
_cell.length_b   1.000
_cell.length_c   1.000
_cell.angle_alpha   90.00
_cell.angle_beta   90.00
_cell.angle_gamma   90.00
#
_symmetry.space_group_name_H-M   'P 1'
#
loop_
_entity.id
_entity.type
_entity.pdbx_description
1 polymer ?
#
loop_
_entity_poly.entity_id
_entity_poly.type
_entity_poly.pdbx_seq_one_letter_code
_entity_poly.pdbx_strand_id
1 'polypeptide(L)'
;MAERPWSTYQRLLDDLHQLCATERSGTLVCTTDLDAFVTIVLHYGKIIALAFQGARGKAALPLLCTIQRQRSSFKEGMILRTEDDLPSTPVILQQLASGPSRQR
;
A
#
# COMPACT_ATOMS: atom_id res chain seq x y z
N MET A 1 -7.84 6.79 -17.23
CA MET A 1 -6.81 6.16 -16.37
C MET A 1 -7.14 4.67 -16.31
N ALA A 2 -6.22 3.78 -16.66
CA ALA A 2 -6.52 2.35 -16.74
C ALA A 2 -6.54 1.75 -15.32
N GLU A 3 -7.72 1.31 -14.88
CA GLU A 3 -7.84 0.47 -13.69
C GLU A 3 -7.27 -0.91 -14.04
N ARG A 4 -6.28 -1.38 -13.27
CA ARG A 4 -5.71 -2.71 -13.52
C ARG A 4 -6.75 -3.79 -13.16
N PRO A 5 -6.75 -4.93 -13.87
CA PRO A 5 -7.58 -6.07 -13.51
C PRO A 5 -7.28 -6.53 -12.08
N TRP A 6 -8.24 -7.27 -11.51
CA TRP A 6 -8.07 -7.91 -10.20
C TRP A 6 -6.75 -8.68 -10.13
N SER A 7 -5.92 -8.32 -9.16
CA SER A 7 -4.60 -8.87 -8.93
C SER A 7 -4.55 -9.48 -7.53
N THR A 8 -3.63 -10.42 -7.33
CA THR A 8 -3.40 -11.04 -6.02
C THR A 8 -2.60 -10.12 -5.10
N TYR A 9 -2.70 -10.34 -3.79
CA TYR A 9 -1.93 -9.61 -2.80
C TYR A 9 -0.41 -9.63 -3.08
N GLN A 10 0.13 -10.77 -3.51
CA GLN A 10 1.55 -10.88 -3.86
C GLN A 10 1.95 -9.95 -5.01
N ARG A 11 1.07 -9.74 -6.00
CA ARG A 11 1.35 -8.80 -7.10
C ARG A 11 1.34 -7.35 -6.62
N LEU A 12 0.48 -7.00 -5.67
CA LEU A 12 0.49 -5.68 -5.03
C LEU A 12 1.83 -5.42 -4.31
N LEU A 13 2.34 -6.42 -3.58
CA LEU A 13 3.64 -6.31 -2.92
C LEU A 13 4.77 -6.12 -3.92
N ASP A 14 4.78 -6.88 -5.02
CA ASP A 14 5.77 -6.76 -6.08
C ASP A 14 5.77 -5.36 -6.71
N ASP A 15 4.57 -4.84 -7.06
CA ASP A 15 4.41 -3.48 -7.56
C ASP A 15 4.89 -2.44 -6.53
N LEU A 16 4.56 -2.59 -5.24
CA LEU A 16 5.04 -1.70 -4.18
C LEU A 16 6.56 -1.73 -4.04
N HIS A 17 7.17 -2.91 -4.05
CA HIS A 17 8.62 -3.09 -4.01
C HIS A 17 9.29 -2.39 -5.18
N GLN A 18 8.76 -2.56 -6.40
CA GLN A 18 9.29 -1.92 -7.59
C GLN A 18 9.15 -0.39 -7.52
N LEU A 19 8.01 0.14 -7.07
CA LEU A 19 7.81 1.58 -6.91
C LEU A 19 8.76 2.18 -5.86
N CYS A 20 9.01 1.46 -4.76
CA CYS A 20 9.99 1.86 -3.75
C CYS A 20 11.42 1.83 -4.31
N ALA A 21 11.79 0.76 -5.02
CA ALA A 21 13.13 0.58 -5.60
C ALA A 21 13.44 1.59 -6.73
N THR A 22 12.41 2.08 -7.43
CA THR A 22 12.54 3.09 -8.49
C THR A 22 12.34 4.51 -8.00
N GLU A 23 12.32 4.71 -6.68
CA GLU A 23 12.19 6.01 -6.01
C GLU A 23 10.99 6.85 -6.48
N ARG A 24 9.91 6.18 -6.89
CA ARG A 24 8.73 6.82 -7.46
C ARG A 24 7.99 7.62 -6.38
N SER A 25 7.43 8.76 -6.79
CA SER A 25 6.58 9.60 -5.95
C SER A 25 5.18 9.64 -6.54
N GLY A 26 4.19 9.23 -5.76
CA GLY A 26 2.83 9.15 -6.23
C GLY A 26 1.89 8.55 -5.21
N THR A 27 0.64 8.39 -5.61
CA THR A 27 -0.39 7.74 -4.79
C THR A 27 -0.82 6.44 -5.47
N LEU A 28 -0.63 5.34 -4.78
CA LEU A 28 -1.19 4.04 -5.14
C LEU A 28 -2.55 3.91 -4.47
N VAL A 29 -3.60 3.86 -5.28
CA VAL A 29 -4.96 3.60 -4.81
C VAL A 29 -5.28 2.14 -5.09
N CYS A 30 -5.83 1.41 -4.12
CA CYS A 30 -6.31 0.06 -4.34
C CYS A 30 -7.75 -0.10 -3.85
N THR A 31 -8.55 -0.85 -4.61
CA THR A 31 -9.89 -1.28 -4.23
C THR A 31 -9.84 -2.79 -4.04
N THR A 32 -10.19 -3.26 -2.85
CA THR A 32 -10.15 -4.67 -2.48
C THR A 32 -11.44 -5.40 -2.88
N ASP A 33 -11.44 -6.73 -2.83
CA ASP A 33 -12.64 -7.53 -3.10
C ASP A 33 -13.75 -7.36 -2.05
N LEU A 34 -13.41 -6.82 -0.89
CA LEU A 34 -14.33 -6.46 0.20
C LEU A 34 -14.89 -5.03 0.06
N ASP A 35 -14.73 -4.40 -1.11
CA ASP A 35 -15.08 -2.99 -1.37
C ASP A 35 -14.32 -1.99 -0.47
N ALA A 36 -13.28 -2.44 0.23
CA ALA A 36 -12.45 -1.55 1.03
C ALA A 36 -11.47 -0.78 0.14
N PHE A 37 -11.37 0.52 0.39
CA PHE A 37 -10.43 1.42 -0.27
C PHE A 37 -9.14 1.56 0.51
N VAL A 38 -8.04 1.40 -0.20
CA VAL A 38 -6.67 1.52 0.27
C VAL A 38 -5.99 2.66 -0.45
N THR A 39 -5.23 3.47 0.26
CA THR A 39 -4.42 4.53 -0.32
C THR A 39 -3.04 4.50 0.31
N ILE A 40 -2.02 4.29 -0.53
CA ILE A 40 -0.61 4.29 -0.14
C ILE A 40 0.05 5.43 -0.87
N VAL A 41 0.72 6.30 -0.13
CA VAL A 41 1.42 7.46 -0.68
C VAL A 41 2.91 7.21 -0.60
N LEU A 42 3.55 7.31 -1.76
CA LEU A 42 4.98 7.16 -1.92
C LEU A 42 5.63 8.52 -2.21
N HIS A 43 6.75 8.78 -1.56
CA HIS A 43 7.57 9.96 -1.77
C HIS A 43 9.05 9.56 -1.80
N TYR A 44 9.71 9.75 -2.94
CA TYR A 44 11.08 9.28 -3.21
C TYR A 44 11.30 7.83 -2.80
N GLY A 45 10.39 6.93 -3.20
CA GLY A 45 10.46 5.51 -2.85
C GLY A 45 10.17 5.17 -1.40
N LYS A 46 9.74 6.14 -0.58
CA LYS A 46 9.35 5.92 0.81
C LYS A 46 7.84 5.96 0.97
N ILE A 47 7.30 5.01 1.73
CA ILE A 47 5.88 5.03 2.10
C ILE A 47 5.71 6.05 3.23
N ILE A 48 5.10 7.19 2.90
CA ILE A 48 4.94 8.30 3.86
C ILE A 48 3.53 8.40 4.42
N ALA A 49 2.53 7.85 3.75
CA ALA A 49 1.17 7.81 4.26
C ALA A 49 0.45 6.55 3.79
N LEU A 50 -0.43 6.03 4.64
CA LEU A 50 -1.13 4.78 4.41
C LEU A 50 -2.52 4.86 5.01
N ALA A 51 -3.53 4.47 4.24
CA ALA A 51 -4.90 4.42 4.71
C ALA A 51 -5.62 3.17 4.20
N PHE A 52 -6.46 2.58 5.04
CA PHE A 52 -7.34 1.45 4.73
C PHE A 52 -8.70 1.70 5.37
N GLN A 53 -9.76 1.87 4.57
CA GLN A 53 -11.15 1.99 5.03
C GLN A 53 -11.36 2.95 6.24
N GLY A 54 -10.64 4.07 6.28
CA GLY A 54 -10.70 5.06 7.37
C GLY A 54 -9.63 4.90 8.46
N ALA A 55 -9.00 3.73 8.61
CA ALA A 55 -7.78 3.58 9.39
C ALA A 55 -6.59 4.22 8.65
N ARG A 56 -5.65 4.83 9.39
CA ARG A 56 -4.46 5.49 8.84
C ARG A 56 -3.19 5.08 9.58
N GLY A 57 -2.05 5.25 8.92
CA GLY A 57 -0.73 4.97 9.50
C GLY A 57 -0.59 3.52 9.95
N LYS A 58 0.01 3.31 11.12
CA LYS A 58 0.22 1.99 11.75
C LYS A 58 -1.07 1.16 11.89
N ALA A 59 -2.22 1.79 12.13
CA ALA A 59 -3.48 1.09 12.31
C ALA A 59 -3.98 0.40 11.02
N ALA A 60 -3.54 0.86 9.86
CA ALA A 60 -3.96 0.30 8.57
C ALA A 60 -3.05 -0.82 8.06
N LEU A 61 -1.85 -0.99 8.62
CA LEU A 61 -0.92 -2.09 8.29
C LEU A 61 -1.52 -3.49 8.50
N PRO A 62 -2.13 -3.84 9.65
CA PRO A 62 -2.71 -5.17 9.83
C PRO A 62 -3.91 -5.41 8.91
N LEU A 63 -4.64 -4.35 8.51
CA LEU A 63 -5.80 -4.45 7.62
C LEU A 63 -5.37 -4.71 6.17
N LEU A 64 -4.25 -4.14 5.72
CA LEU A 64 -3.67 -4.46 4.41
C LEU A 64 -3.36 -5.95 4.25
N CYS A 65 -2.96 -6.62 5.33
CA CYS A 65 -2.66 -8.04 5.30
C CYS A 65 -3.90 -8.92 5.11
N THR A 66 -5.12 -8.40 5.30
CA THR A 66 -6.36 -9.17 5.07
C THR A 66 -6.80 -9.17 3.60
N ILE A 67 -6.11 -8.42 2.73
CA ILE A 67 -6.42 -8.33 1.31
C ILE A 67 -6.08 -9.64 0.62
N GLN A 68 -7.06 -10.23 -0.08
CA GLN A 68 -6.81 -11.40 -0.94
C GLN A 68 -6.65 -10.98 -2.40
N ARG A 69 -7.54 -10.11 -2.88
CA ARG A 69 -7.51 -9.58 -4.24
C ARG A 69 -7.75 -8.07 -4.22
N GLN A 70 -7.10 -7.37 -5.13
CA GLN A 70 -7.27 -5.94 -5.28
C GLN A 70 -7.13 -5.50 -6.72
N ARG A 71 -7.78 -4.39 -7.05
CA ARG A 71 -7.47 -3.57 -8.23
C ARG A 71 -6.63 -2.40 -7.77
N SER A 72 -5.50 -2.17 -8.41
CA SER A 72 -4.60 -1.07 -8.05
C SER A 72 -4.43 -0.09 -9.21
N SER A 73 -4.28 1.19 -8.88
CA SER A 73 -3.94 2.23 -9.83
C SER A 73 -2.92 3.17 -9.19
N PHE A 74 -1.76 3.29 -9.82
CA PHE A 74 -0.72 4.22 -9.40
C PHE A 74 -0.87 5.53 -10.15
N LYS A 75 -0.99 6.62 -9.41
CA LYS A 75 -0.99 7.97 -9.95
C LYS A 75 0.29 8.66 -9.52
N GLU A 76 1.22 8.77 -10.46
CA GLU A 76 2.44 9.57 -10.30
C GLU A 76 2.07 11.06 -10.23
N GLY A 77 2.76 11.81 -9.37
CA GLY A 77 2.55 13.26 -9.26
C GLY A 77 2.97 13.86 -7.94
N MET A 78 2.66 15.14 -7.78
CA MET A 78 3.00 15.91 -6.58
C MET A 78 2.22 15.40 -5.38
N ILE A 79 2.93 15.13 -4.29
CA ILE A 79 2.33 14.65 -3.04
C ILE A 79 2.01 15.85 -2.15
N LEU A 80 0.72 16.00 -1.82
CA LEU A 80 0.21 17.05 -0.92
C LEU A 80 -0.09 16.52 0.49
N ARG A 81 0.17 15.23 0.75
CA ARG A 81 -0.18 14.59 2.02
C ARG A 81 0.96 14.69 3.02
N THR A 82 0.64 14.98 4.27
CA THR A 82 1.59 14.95 5.39
C THR A 82 1.98 13.52 5.74
N GLU A 83 3.22 13.33 6.18
CA GLU A 83 3.73 12.07 6.71
C GLU A 83 2.86 11.57 7.88
N ASP A 84 2.38 10.34 7.79
CA ASP A 84 1.75 9.62 8.90
C ASP A 84 2.82 9.05 9.84
N ASP A 85 2.46 8.79 11.10
CA ASP A 85 3.29 8.02 12.02
C ASP A 85 3.37 6.55 11.54
N LEU A 86 4.37 6.29 10.70
CA LEU A 86 4.64 5.02 10.05
C LEU A 86 6.07 4.55 10.34
N PRO A 87 6.30 3.24 10.51
CA PRO A 87 7.65 2.72 10.55
C PRO A 87 8.32 2.91 9.18
N SER A 88 9.64 2.77 9.11
CA SER A 88 10.37 2.93 7.85
C SER A 88 9.84 1.97 6.77
N THR A 89 9.84 2.39 5.50
CA THR A 89 9.45 1.59 4.33
C THR A 89 9.93 0.13 4.36
N PRO A 90 11.21 -0.21 4.65
CA PRO A 90 11.64 -1.61 4.72
C PRO A 90 10.95 -2.42 5.82
N VAL A 91 10.55 -1.80 6.93
CA VAL A 91 9.78 -2.45 7.99
C VAL A 91 8.33 -2.66 7.55
N ILE A 92 7.73 -1.66 6.89
CA ILE A 92 6.38 -1.78 6.31
C ILE A 92 6.34 -2.95 5.32
N LEU A 93 7.26 -2.98 4.35
CA LEU A 93 7.32 -4.02 3.33
C LEU A 93 7.50 -5.41 3.95
N GLN A 94 8.34 -5.55 4.98
CA GLN A 94 8.49 -6.82 5.72
C GLN A 94 7.21 -7.25 6.45
N GLN A 95 6.51 -6.32 7.10
CA GLN A 95 5.24 -6.62 7.79
C GLN A 95 4.17 -7.08 6.80
N LEU A 96 4.07 -6.40 5.64
CA LEU A 96 3.14 -6.76 4.58
C LEU A 96 3.51 -8.10 3.93
N ALA A 97 4.81 -8.36 3.69
CA ALA A 97 5.29 -9.62 3.14
C ALA A 97 5.10 -10.82 4.09
N SER A 98 5.10 -10.57 5.40
CA SER A 98 4.87 -11.60 6.42
C SER A 98 3.39 -12.04 6.51
N GLY A 99 2.49 -11.37 5.78
CA GLY A 99 1.05 -11.65 5.78
C GLY A 99 0.39 -11.32 7.12
N PRO A 100 -0.89 -11.65 7.32
CA PRO A 100 -1.48 -11.59 8.64
C PRO A 100 -0.72 -12.62 9.44
N SER A 101 0.11 -12.14 10.38
CA SER A 101 0.89 -12.97 11.28
C SER A 101 0.01 -14.14 11.71
N ARG A 102 0.41 -15.33 11.26
CA ARG A 102 -0.10 -16.61 11.73
C ARG A 102 0.31 -16.68 13.21
N GLN A 103 -0.37 -15.94 14.08
CA GLN A 103 -0.36 -16.22 15.50
C GLN A 103 -1.06 -17.56 15.64
N ARG A 104 -0.20 -18.56 15.80
CA ARG A 104 -0.54 -19.92 16.21
C ARG A 104 -1.17 -19.91 17.59
#